data_AF-A0A0D8JDP4-F1
#
_entry.id   AF-A0A0D8JDP4-F1
#
_cell.length_a   1.000
_cell.length_b   1.000
_cell.length_c   1.000
_cell.angle_alpha   90.00
_cell.angle_beta   90.00
_cell.angle_gamma   90.00
#
_symmetry.space_group_name_H-M   'P 1'
#
loop_
_entity.id
_entity.type
_entity.pdbx_description
1 polymer ?
#
loop_
_entity_poly.entity_id
_entity_poly.type
_entity_poly.pdbx_seq_one_letter_code
_entity_poly.pdbx_strand_id
1 'polypeptide(L)'
;MGFGGSVLAMIQSLRANARPKHHAYQNWDKGEKLIFKNKYKLVSKQVSPEQLAQLKTKYRTKIEKDQKRTLFLTIVSLVIFIPLITFGIFQFFFSISQKNYHPYVSEAEKQKAEITIGQISYLLDSGYEWLNKSHYKNARYQFNRVLEVNAENKDALFGLAASYVYECQKENSNCDKAGELLKDYISTFGSDTKTDHLSTILNSSN
;
A
#
# COMPACT_ATOMS: atom_id res chain seq x y z
N MET A 1 4.04 31.22 23.70
CA MET A 1 4.05 31.54 22.25
C MET A 1 3.12 32.72 22.05
N GLY A 2 3.70 33.91 21.86
CA GLY A 2 2.98 35.18 21.98
C GLY A 2 2.29 35.63 20.70
N PHE A 3 1.18 36.35 20.88
CA PHE A 3 0.34 37.05 19.91
C PHE A 3 1.10 37.83 18.80
N GLY A 4 2.37 38.19 19.01
CA GLY A 4 3.20 38.88 18.01
C GLY A 4 3.58 38.05 16.78
N GLY A 5 3.66 36.72 16.90
CA GLY A 5 4.02 35.85 15.77
C GLY A 5 2.92 35.72 14.71
N SER A 6 1.66 35.67 15.15
CA SER A 6 0.50 35.55 14.25
C SER A 6 0.22 36.86 13.49
N VAL A 7 0.43 38.01 14.13
CA VAL A 7 0.28 39.33 13.48
C VAL A 7 1.38 39.53 12.42
N LEU A 8 2.63 39.13 12.69
CA LEU A 8 3.71 39.24 11.71
C LEU A 8 3.45 38.38 10.47
N ALA A 9 2.97 37.15 10.66
CA ALA A 9 2.61 36.25 9.56
C ALA A 9 1.46 36.82 8.71
N MET A 10 0.47 37.46 9.35
CA MET A 10 -0.63 38.13 8.66
C MET A 10 -0.15 39.33 7.82
N ILE A 11 0.75 40.15 8.36
CA ILE A 11 1.31 41.29 7.62
C ILE A 11 2.13 40.81 6.41
N GLN A 12 2.90 39.73 6.56
CA GLN A 12 3.68 39.14 5.46
C GLN A 12 2.80 38.58 4.34
N SER A 13 1.70 37.89 4.69
CA SER A 13 0.78 37.32 3.69
C SER A 13 0.04 38.40 2.89
N LEU A 14 -0.38 39.48 3.55
CA LEU A 14 -0.99 40.65 2.89
C LEU A 14 0.00 41.31 1.91
N ARG A 15 1.27 41.45 2.31
CA ARG A 15 2.31 42.05 1.46
C ARG A 15 2.66 41.18 0.25
N ALA A 16 2.62 39.85 0.40
CA ALA A 16 2.83 38.91 -0.71
C ALA A 16 1.65 38.94 -1.70
N ASN A 17 0.41 39.05 -1.21
CA ASN A 17 -0.78 39.16 -2.06
C ASN A 17 -0.89 40.52 -2.77
N ALA A 18 -0.36 41.59 -2.19
CA ALA A 18 -0.36 42.93 -2.79
C ALA A 18 0.67 43.11 -3.92
N ARG A 19 1.59 42.15 -4.15
CA ARG A 19 2.52 42.24 -5.28
C ARG A 19 1.80 41.94 -6.60
N PRO A 20 1.98 42.76 -7.65
CA PRO A 20 1.43 42.47 -8.96
C PRO A 20 1.98 41.13 -9.46
N LYS A 21 1.08 40.17 -9.69
CA LYS A 21 1.45 38.85 -10.20
C LYS A 21 1.87 39.00 -11.65
N HIS A 22 3.17 38.87 -11.92
CA HIS A 22 3.67 38.76 -13.29
C HIS A 22 3.10 37.48 -13.91
N HIS A 23 2.10 37.61 -14.78
CA HIS A 23 1.62 36.49 -15.58
C HIS A 23 2.70 36.17 -16.61
N ALA A 24 3.35 35.01 -16.48
CA ALA A 24 4.44 34.56 -17.35
C ALA A 24 4.12 34.58 -18.86
N TYR A 25 2.83 34.67 -19.23
CA TYR A 25 2.31 34.51 -20.59
C TYR A 25 1.85 35.80 -21.28
N GLN A 26 2.04 36.99 -20.69
CA GLN A 26 1.61 38.25 -21.32
C GLN A 26 2.44 38.68 -22.55
N ASN A 27 3.59 38.04 -22.83
CA ASN A 27 4.51 38.46 -23.89
C ASN A 27 4.54 37.54 -25.12
N TRP A 28 3.62 36.57 -25.25
CA TRP A 28 3.70 35.57 -26.33
C TRP A 28 3.41 36.13 -27.73
N ASP A 29 2.64 37.22 -27.85
CA ASP A 29 2.24 37.83 -29.12
C ASP A 29 3.40 38.55 -29.86
N LYS A 30 4.57 38.67 -29.22
CA LYS A 30 5.78 39.26 -29.84
C LYS A 30 6.61 38.24 -30.64
N GLY A 31 6.41 36.94 -30.45
CA GLY A 31 7.22 35.89 -31.09
C GLY A 31 6.84 35.63 -32.55
N GLU A 32 5.54 35.56 -32.86
CA GLU A 32 5.07 35.23 -34.22
C GLU A 32 5.44 36.28 -35.27
N LYS A 33 5.50 37.55 -34.89
CA LYS A 33 5.74 38.66 -35.83
C LYS A 33 7.21 38.77 -36.29
N LEU A 34 8.14 38.06 -35.64
CA LEU A 34 9.57 38.10 -35.99
C LEU A 34 9.96 37.09 -37.09
N ILE A 35 9.14 36.06 -37.36
CA ILE A 35 9.56 34.91 -38.17
C ILE A 35 9.45 35.17 -39.68
N PHE A 36 8.63 36.12 -40.14
CA PHE A 36 8.30 36.29 -41.58
C PHE A 36 8.92 37.52 -42.28
N LYS A 37 10.05 38.05 -41.81
CA LYS A 37 10.68 39.22 -42.46
C LYS A 37 11.50 38.89 -43.72
N ASN A 38 11.89 37.63 -43.94
CA ASN A 38 12.66 37.22 -45.11
C ASN A 38 11.75 36.64 -46.20
N LYS A 39 11.21 37.50 -47.06
CA LYS A 39 10.56 37.11 -48.33
C LYS A 39 11.62 36.65 -49.34
N TYR A 40 12.04 35.39 -49.27
CA TYR A 40 12.78 34.78 -50.37
C TYR A 40 11.86 34.70 -51.60
N LYS A 41 12.23 35.35 -52.71
CA LYS A 41 11.47 35.30 -53.96
C LYS A 41 11.73 33.94 -54.61
N LEU A 42 10.77 33.04 -54.54
CA LEU A 42 10.85 31.71 -55.17
C LEU A 42 10.97 31.88 -56.69
N VAL A 43 12.16 31.63 -57.24
CA VAL A 43 12.39 31.63 -58.69
C VAL A 43 11.95 30.27 -59.22
N SER A 44 10.81 30.24 -59.92
CA SER A 44 10.33 29.03 -60.58
C SER A 44 11.07 28.84 -61.91
N LYS A 45 11.80 27.72 -62.04
CA LYS A 45 12.43 27.32 -63.31
C LYS A 45 11.32 26.75 -64.20
N GLN A 46 11.11 27.29 -65.40
CA GLN A 46 10.16 26.72 -66.36
C GLN A 46 10.73 25.42 -66.93
N VAL A 47 10.04 24.30 -66.73
CA VAL A 47 10.45 22.95 -67.13
C VAL A 47 9.49 22.43 -68.19
N SER A 48 10.01 21.70 -69.20
CA SER A 48 9.18 21.13 -70.27
C SER A 48 8.16 20.10 -69.72
N PRO A 49 6.99 19.92 -70.35
CA PRO A 49 5.93 19.05 -69.83
C PRO A 49 6.37 17.58 -69.67
N GLU A 50 7.26 17.11 -70.55
CA GLU A 50 7.83 15.76 -70.49
C GLU A 50 8.80 15.61 -69.30
N GLN A 51 9.68 16.59 -69.10
CA GLN A 51 10.59 16.61 -67.95
C GLN A 51 9.81 16.72 -66.63
N LEU A 52 8.70 17.47 -66.61
CA LEU A 52 7.81 17.59 -65.46
C LEU A 52 7.15 16.24 -65.11
N ALA A 53 6.73 15.45 -66.11
CA ALA A 53 6.14 14.13 -65.89
C ALA A 53 7.17 13.13 -65.31
N GLN A 54 8.42 13.16 -65.81
CA GLN A 54 9.50 12.34 -65.27
C GLN A 54 9.91 12.74 -63.85
N LEU A 55 9.94 14.05 -63.55
CA LEU A 55 10.18 14.57 -62.20
C LEU A 55 9.07 14.13 -61.24
N LYS A 56 7.80 14.24 -61.64
CA LYS A 56 6.65 13.83 -60.82
C LYS A 56 6.68 12.34 -60.48
N THR A 57 6.97 11.47 -61.44
CA THR A 57 7.05 10.01 -61.21
C THR A 57 8.24 9.63 -60.32
N LYS A 58 9.41 10.27 -60.51
CA LYS A 58 10.58 10.08 -59.64
C LYS A 58 10.32 10.54 -58.21
N TYR A 59 9.67 11.68 -58.01
CA TYR A 59 9.30 12.14 -56.67
C TYR A 59 8.20 11.28 -56.05
N ARG A 60 7.19 10.86 -56.81
CA ARG A 60 6.11 10.00 -56.32
C ARG A 60 6.65 8.67 -55.80
N THR A 61 7.50 7.99 -56.57
CA THR A 61 8.12 6.72 -56.15
C THR A 61 9.06 6.89 -54.96
N LYS A 62 9.78 8.02 -54.87
CA LYS A 62 10.62 8.35 -53.71
C LYS A 62 9.77 8.59 -52.46
N ILE A 63 8.69 9.38 -52.57
CA ILE A 63 7.74 9.65 -51.50
C ILE A 63 7.09 8.36 -51.01
N GLU A 64 6.64 7.49 -51.91
CA GLU A 64 6.02 6.20 -51.55
C GLU A 64 7.02 5.28 -50.81
N LYS A 65 8.30 5.28 -51.19
CA LYS A 65 9.35 4.54 -50.47
C LYS A 65 9.66 5.15 -49.11
N ASP A 66 9.79 6.47 -49.04
CA ASP A 66 10.05 7.17 -47.79
C ASP A 66 8.88 7.01 -46.82
N GLN A 67 7.63 7.09 -47.29
CA GLN A 67 6.43 6.82 -46.49
C GLN A 67 6.38 5.40 -45.95
N LYS A 68 6.71 4.39 -46.77
CA LYS A 68 6.78 3.00 -46.30
C LYS A 68 7.89 2.81 -45.27
N ARG A 69 9.05 3.45 -45.46
CA ARG A 69 10.18 3.39 -44.53
C ARG A 69 9.86 4.09 -43.21
N THR A 70 9.27 5.27 -43.25
CA THR A 70 8.86 5.99 -42.04
C THR A 70 7.78 5.22 -41.29
N LEU A 71 6.78 4.70 -42.00
CA LEU A 71 5.73 3.86 -41.41
C LEU A 71 6.31 2.61 -40.74
N PHE A 72 7.23 1.91 -41.42
CA PHE A 72 7.94 0.77 -40.84
C PHE A 72 8.71 1.15 -39.57
N LEU A 73 9.49 2.23 -39.60
CA LEU A 73 10.25 2.70 -38.44
C LEU A 73 9.34 3.12 -37.28
N THR A 74 8.20 3.75 -37.57
CA THR A 74 7.21 4.12 -36.54
C THR A 74 6.53 2.90 -35.92
N ILE A 75 6.24 1.86 -36.70
CA ILE A 75 5.68 0.62 -36.16
C ILE A 75 6.71 -0.07 -35.28
N VAL A 76 7.96 -0.19 -35.74
CA VAL A 76 9.05 -0.79 -34.96
C VAL A 76 9.29 -0.01 -33.65
N SER A 77 9.29 1.32 -33.69
CA SER A 77 9.44 2.12 -32.48
C SER A 77 8.27 1.92 -31.52
N LEU A 78 7.02 1.88 -32.01
CA LEU A 78 5.85 1.60 -31.17
C LEU A 78 5.92 0.21 -30.53
N VAL A 79 6.33 -0.82 -31.27
CA VAL A 79 6.49 -2.19 -30.74
C VAL A 79 7.55 -2.26 -29.63
N ILE A 80 8.53 -1.36 -29.62
CA ILE A 80 9.54 -1.28 -28.56
C ILE A 80 9.06 -0.41 -27.39
N PHE A 81 8.47 0.77 -27.67
CA PHE A 81 8.08 1.72 -26.64
C PHE A 81 6.81 1.30 -25.90
N ILE A 82 5.83 0.67 -26.55
CA ILE A 82 4.60 0.21 -25.90
C ILE A 82 4.91 -0.80 -24.76
N PRO A 83 5.70 -1.88 -24.95
CA PRO A 83 6.04 -2.78 -23.84
C PRO A 83 6.86 -2.10 -22.75
N LEU A 84 7.77 -1.18 -23.08
CA LEU A 84 8.52 -0.41 -22.09
C LEU A 84 7.62 0.50 -21.24
N ILE A 85 6.70 1.23 -21.89
CA ILE A 85 5.75 2.12 -21.22
C ILE A 85 4.75 1.30 -20.40
N THR A 86 4.21 0.22 -20.94
CA THR A 86 3.29 -0.67 -20.20
C THR A 86 3.97 -1.33 -19.02
N PHE A 87 5.23 -1.76 -19.14
CA PHE A 87 6.02 -2.27 -18.02
C PHE A 87 6.28 -1.18 -16.97
N GLY A 88 6.63 0.04 -17.39
CA GLY A 88 6.82 1.17 -16.47
C GLY A 88 5.54 1.56 -15.71
N ILE A 89 4.41 1.61 -16.43
CA ILE A 89 3.08 1.84 -15.85
C ILE A 89 2.73 0.68 -14.90
N PHE A 90 2.94 -0.57 -15.31
CA PHE A 90 2.73 -1.75 -14.46
C PHE A 90 3.56 -1.65 -13.19
N GLN A 91 4.86 -1.35 -13.27
CA GLN A 91 5.72 -1.17 -12.10
C GLN A 91 5.26 0.00 -11.22
N PHE A 92 4.85 1.13 -11.79
CA PHE A 92 4.38 2.28 -11.03
C PHE A 92 3.06 2.01 -10.30
N PHE A 93 2.07 1.46 -11.00
CA PHE A 93 0.77 1.12 -10.41
C PHE A 93 0.85 -0.12 -9.50
N PHE A 94 1.73 -1.08 -9.79
CA PHE A 94 1.98 -2.23 -8.93
C PHE A 94 2.84 -1.85 -7.72
N SER A 95 3.73 -0.87 -7.81
CA SER A 95 4.49 -0.32 -6.66
C SER A 95 3.61 0.55 -5.75
N ILE A 96 2.73 1.38 -6.32
CA ILE A 96 1.67 2.08 -5.56
C ILE A 96 0.68 1.07 -4.99
N SER A 97 0.32 0.04 -5.76
CA SER A 97 -0.48 -1.06 -5.24
C SER A 97 0.28 -1.77 -4.14
N GLN A 98 1.59 -2.03 -4.20
CA GLN A 98 2.36 -2.69 -3.13
C GLN A 98 2.46 -1.87 -1.83
N LYS A 99 2.30 -0.54 -1.87
CA LYS A 99 2.07 0.24 -0.63
C LYS A 99 0.72 -0.11 0.03
N ASN A 100 -0.20 -0.73 -0.70
CA ASN A 100 -1.53 -1.20 -0.28
C ASN A 100 -1.83 -2.68 -0.67
N TYR A 101 -0.83 -3.47 -1.09
CA TYR A 101 -0.95 -4.80 -1.71
C TYR A 101 0.24 -5.61 -1.23
N HIS A 102 0.09 -6.07 -0.01
CA HIS A 102 0.93 -7.09 0.59
C HIS A 102 0.92 -8.32 -0.33
N PRO A 103 2.07 -8.87 -0.76
CA PRO A 103 2.06 -10.19 -1.36
C PRO A 103 1.49 -11.17 -0.32
N TYR A 104 0.57 -12.03 -0.76
CA TYR A 104 -0.02 -13.13 0.00
C TYR A 104 1.05 -14.22 0.24
N VAL A 105 2.13 -13.85 0.92
CA VAL A 105 2.87 -14.72 1.83
C VAL A 105 2.09 -14.60 3.12
N SER A 106 1.51 -15.69 3.60
CA SER A 106 0.64 -15.66 4.78
C SER A 106 1.38 -14.94 5.93
N GLU A 107 0.69 -14.01 6.60
CA GLU A 107 1.22 -13.35 7.80
C GLU A 107 1.64 -14.38 8.88
N ALA A 108 1.12 -15.61 8.79
CA ALA A 108 1.49 -16.77 9.58
C ALA A 108 2.93 -17.27 9.32
N GLU A 109 3.49 -17.11 8.11
CA GLU A 109 4.86 -17.55 7.81
C GLU A 109 5.91 -16.51 8.21
N LYS A 110 5.57 -15.22 8.25
CA LYS A 110 6.46 -14.16 8.78
C LYS A 110 6.50 -14.11 10.31
N GLN A 111 5.49 -14.64 11.01
CA GLN A 111 5.51 -14.78 12.48
C GLN A 111 6.23 -16.03 12.99
N LYS A 112 6.78 -16.87 12.11
CA LYS A 112 7.91 -17.76 12.45
C LYS A 112 9.25 -16.99 12.57
N ALA A 113 9.19 -15.67 12.73
CA ALA A 113 10.31 -14.84 13.12
C ALA A 113 10.50 -14.94 14.62
N GLU A 114 11.44 -15.81 15.02
CA GLU A 114 12.25 -15.74 16.25
C GLU A 114 11.65 -14.87 17.37
N ILE A 115 10.57 -15.35 17.99
CA ILE A 115 9.98 -14.67 19.13
C ILE A 115 10.95 -14.82 20.30
N THR A 116 11.54 -13.70 20.70
CA THR A 116 12.42 -13.65 21.88
C THR A 116 11.61 -13.86 23.16
N ILE A 117 12.24 -14.37 24.22
CA ILE A 117 11.59 -14.57 25.54
C ILE A 117 10.84 -13.31 26.01
N GLY A 118 11.36 -12.12 25.72
CA GLY A 118 10.71 -10.84 26.05
C GLY A 118 9.39 -10.60 25.33
N GLN A 119 9.25 -11.07 24.08
CA GLN A 119 8.00 -10.97 23.33
C GLN A 119 6.95 -11.95 23.83
N ILE A 120 7.34 -13.15 24.29
CA ILE A 120 6.42 -14.09 24.97
C ILE A 120 5.85 -13.45 26.23
N SER A 121 6.71 -12.87 27.08
CA SER A 121 6.27 -12.17 28.29
C SER A 121 5.27 -11.06 27.98
N TYR A 122 5.57 -10.22 27.00
CA TYR A 122 4.68 -9.14 26.58
C TYR A 122 3.31 -9.64 26.11
N LEU A 123 3.28 -10.72 25.32
CA LEU A 123 2.02 -11.30 24.84
C LEU A 123 1.20 -11.91 25.97
N LEU A 124 1.85 -12.60 26.93
CA LEU A 124 1.20 -13.13 28.12
C LEU A 124 0.59 -12.00 28.96
N ASP A 125 1.37 -10.96 29.28
CA ASP A 125 0.92 -9.80 30.06
C ASP A 125 -0.27 -9.11 29.38
N SER A 126 -0.18 -8.92 28.06
CA SER A 126 -1.29 -8.35 27.27
C SER A 126 -2.53 -9.24 27.30
N GLY A 127 -2.37 -10.56 27.20
CA GLY A 127 -3.46 -11.53 27.28
C GLY A 127 -4.20 -11.44 28.62
N TYR A 128 -3.47 -11.40 29.72
CA TYR A 128 -4.05 -11.23 31.07
C TYR A 128 -4.67 -9.83 31.26
N GLU A 129 -4.11 -8.78 30.69
CA GLU A 129 -4.71 -7.45 30.71
C GLU A 129 -6.08 -7.44 30.00
N TRP A 130 -6.18 -8.05 28.82
CA TRP A 130 -7.45 -8.19 28.11
C TRP A 130 -8.45 -9.06 28.88
N LEU A 131 -7.98 -10.13 29.54
CA LEU A 131 -8.81 -11.00 30.35
C LEU A 131 -9.41 -10.25 31.55
N ASN A 132 -8.60 -9.45 32.25
CA ASN A 132 -9.04 -8.61 33.36
C ASN A 132 -10.08 -7.56 32.93
N LYS A 133 -10.06 -7.13 31.67
CA LYS A 133 -11.07 -6.25 31.07
C LYS A 133 -12.31 -6.99 30.54
N SER A 134 -12.43 -8.29 30.79
CA SER A 134 -13.46 -9.18 30.24
C SER A 134 -13.53 -9.23 28.70
N HIS A 135 -12.45 -8.89 28.01
CA HIS A 135 -12.38 -8.99 26.55
C HIS A 135 -11.85 -10.36 26.14
N TYR A 136 -12.66 -11.39 26.33
CA TYR A 136 -12.25 -12.81 26.24
C TYR A 136 -11.66 -13.18 24.87
N LYS A 137 -12.29 -12.74 23.77
CA LYS A 137 -11.77 -12.98 22.41
C LYS A 137 -10.38 -12.38 22.19
N ASN A 138 -10.13 -11.18 22.72
CA ASN A 138 -8.82 -10.52 22.59
C ASN A 138 -7.77 -11.20 23.47
N ALA A 139 -8.14 -11.64 24.67
CA ALA A 139 -7.25 -12.42 25.53
C ALA A 139 -6.81 -13.72 24.84
N ARG A 140 -7.77 -14.47 24.29
CA ARG A 140 -7.50 -15.70 23.51
C ARG A 140 -6.57 -15.45 22.33
N TYR A 141 -6.79 -14.34 21.62
CA TYR A 141 -5.92 -13.97 20.50
C TYR A 141 -4.46 -13.83 20.94
N GLN A 142 -4.19 -13.17 22.08
CA GLN A 142 -2.81 -13.04 22.57
C GLN A 142 -2.22 -14.37 23.03
N PHE A 143 -3.00 -15.19 23.77
CA PHE A 143 -2.52 -16.50 24.23
C PHE A 143 -2.23 -17.45 23.04
N ASN A 144 -3.09 -17.46 22.01
CA ASN A 144 -2.85 -18.27 20.82
C ASN A 144 -1.56 -17.89 20.09
N ARG A 145 -1.20 -16.61 20.05
CA ARG A 145 0.09 -16.17 19.47
C ARG A 145 1.31 -16.68 20.26
N VAL A 146 1.17 -16.85 21.58
CA VAL A 146 2.21 -17.53 22.37
C VAL A 146 2.27 -19.01 22.02
N LEU A 147 1.11 -19.67 21.87
CA LEU A 147 1.01 -21.09 21.53
C LEU A 147 1.47 -21.42 20.10
N GLU A 148 1.38 -20.46 19.17
CA GLU A 148 1.93 -20.60 17.80
C GLU A 148 3.45 -20.79 17.80
N VAL A 149 4.15 -20.26 18.79
CA VAL A 149 5.61 -20.39 18.92
C VAL A 149 6.03 -21.40 19.98
N ASN A 150 5.29 -21.48 21.08
CA ASN A 150 5.49 -22.48 22.13
C ASN A 150 4.14 -23.10 22.50
N ALA A 151 3.79 -24.17 21.80
CA ALA A 151 2.51 -24.88 21.96
C ALA A 151 2.30 -25.46 23.37
N GLU A 152 3.38 -25.72 24.11
CA GLU A 152 3.35 -26.27 25.47
C GLU A 152 3.52 -25.19 26.54
N ASN A 153 3.42 -23.91 26.17
CA ASN A 153 3.55 -22.83 27.15
C ASN A 153 2.43 -22.89 28.19
N LYS A 154 2.81 -23.29 29.41
CA LYS A 154 1.90 -23.46 30.55
C LYS A 154 1.05 -22.22 30.82
N ASP A 155 1.65 -21.03 30.82
CA ASP A 155 0.95 -19.79 31.15
C ASP A 155 -0.09 -19.40 30.08
N ALA A 156 0.22 -19.62 28.79
CA ALA A 156 -0.71 -19.36 27.71
C ALA A 156 -1.85 -20.38 27.65
N LEU A 157 -1.57 -21.67 27.91
CA LEU A 157 -2.62 -22.70 28.00
C LEU A 157 -3.56 -22.44 29.19
N PHE A 158 -3.01 -22.06 30.35
CA PHE A 158 -3.80 -21.64 31.50
C PHE A 158 -4.66 -20.41 31.19
N GLY A 159 -4.05 -19.37 30.61
CA GLY A 159 -4.75 -18.15 30.22
C GLY A 159 -5.87 -18.39 29.21
N LEU A 160 -5.64 -19.31 28.25
CA LEU A 160 -6.65 -19.75 27.28
C LEU A 160 -7.84 -20.43 28.00
N ALA A 161 -7.58 -21.41 28.87
CA ALA A 161 -8.63 -22.07 29.65
C ALA A 161 -9.40 -21.07 30.53
N ALA A 162 -8.69 -20.21 31.26
CA ALA A 162 -9.28 -19.16 32.10
C ALA A 162 -10.18 -18.23 31.30
N SER A 163 -9.79 -17.83 30.08
CA SER A 163 -10.59 -16.97 29.22
C SER A 163 -11.95 -17.56 28.86
N TYR A 164 -12.01 -18.88 28.64
CA TYR A 164 -13.27 -19.58 28.37
C TYR A 164 -14.10 -19.77 29.64
N VAL A 165 -13.46 -20.06 30.79
CA VAL A 165 -14.17 -20.18 32.07
C VAL A 165 -14.85 -18.87 32.46
N TYR A 166 -14.14 -17.74 32.37
CA TYR A 166 -14.73 -16.43 32.69
C TYR A 166 -15.77 -15.96 31.66
N GLU A 167 -15.63 -16.33 30.38
CA GLU A 167 -16.67 -16.09 29.36
C GLU A 167 -17.92 -16.91 29.66
N CYS A 168 -17.78 -18.19 30.00
CA CYS A 168 -18.89 -19.04 30.42
C CYS A 168 -19.60 -18.46 31.65
N GLN A 169 -18.86 -18.08 32.69
CA GLN A 169 -19.45 -17.49 33.89
C GLN A 169 -20.27 -16.23 33.60
N LYS A 170 -19.77 -15.36 32.71
CA LYS A 170 -20.39 -14.05 32.47
C LYS A 170 -21.47 -14.08 31.41
N GLU A 171 -21.29 -14.89 30.37
CA GLU A 171 -22.10 -14.87 29.14
C GLU A 171 -22.86 -16.18 28.90
N ASN A 172 -22.65 -17.20 29.75
CA ASN A 172 -23.19 -18.54 29.60
C ASN A 172 -22.92 -19.15 28.21
N SER A 173 -21.73 -18.87 27.67
CA SER A 173 -21.30 -19.31 26.35
C SER A 173 -19.95 -20.04 26.42
N ASN A 174 -19.73 -20.98 25.49
CA ASN A 174 -18.51 -21.79 25.41
C ASN A 174 -18.16 -22.59 26.68
N CYS A 175 -19.15 -22.91 27.53
CA CYS A 175 -18.95 -23.64 28.79
C CYS A 175 -18.37 -25.05 28.60
N ASP A 176 -18.80 -25.78 27.56
CA ASP A 176 -18.24 -27.09 27.22
C ASP A 176 -16.74 -26.99 26.89
N LYS A 177 -16.37 -25.98 26.09
CA LYS A 177 -14.98 -25.73 25.70
C LYS A 177 -14.14 -25.29 26.90
N ALA A 178 -14.71 -24.51 27.82
CA ALA A 178 -14.06 -24.15 29.07
C ALA A 178 -13.72 -25.38 29.91
N GLY A 179 -14.67 -26.31 30.05
CA GLY A 179 -14.46 -27.57 30.79
C GLY A 179 -13.41 -28.47 30.14
N GLU A 180 -13.46 -28.62 28.81
CA GLU A 180 -12.49 -29.39 28.04
C GLU A 180 -11.06 -28.86 28.25
N LEU A 181 -10.84 -27.56 27.98
CA LEU A 181 -9.51 -26.95 28.06
C LEU A 181 -8.95 -26.95 29.49
N LEU A 182 -9.80 -26.71 30.50
CA LEU A 182 -9.37 -26.75 31.90
C LEU A 182 -8.99 -28.18 32.32
N LYS A 183 -9.76 -29.18 31.91
CA LYS A 183 -9.47 -30.59 32.18
C LYS A 183 -8.17 -31.03 31.51
N ASP A 184 -7.97 -30.66 30.25
CA ASP A 184 -6.75 -30.96 29.49
C ASP A 184 -5.52 -30.33 30.17
N TYR A 185 -5.63 -29.06 30.57
CA TYR A 185 -4.57 -28.38 31.32
C TYR A 185 -4.24 -29.10 32.63
N ILE A 186 -5.24 -29.44 33.45
CA ILE A 186 -5.05 -30.15 34.72
C ILE A 186 -4.42 -31.53 34.49
N SER A 187 -4.83 -32.25 33.44
CA SER A 187 -4.27 -33.57 33.12
C SER A 187 -2.80 -33.50 32.73
N THR A 188 -2.38 -32.40 32.09
CA THR A 188 -1.03 -32.21 31.57
C THR A 188 -0.08 -31.65 32.64
N PHE A 189 -0.53 -30.66 33.41
CA PHE A 189 0.32 -29.89 34.33
C PHE A 189 -0.01 -30.09 35.82
N GLY A 190 -1.03 -30.86 36.15
CA GLY A 190 -1.55 -31.05 37.50
C GLY A 190 -2.54 -29.96 37.92
N SER A 191 -3.29 -30.23 39.00
CA SER A 191 -4.16 -29.26 39.64
C SER A 191 -3.40 -28.43 40.67
N ASP A 192 -3.76 -27.15 40.77
CA ASP A 192 -3.33 -26.23 41.80
C ASP A 192 -4.49 -25.34 42.27
N THR A 193 -4.20 -24.42 43.19
CA THR A 193 -5.21 -23.50 43.73
C THR A 193 -5.89 -22.64 42.67
N LYS A 194 -5.21 -22.32 41.56
CA LYS A 194 -5.78 -21.52 40.48
C LYS A 194 -6.73 -22.37 39.63
N THR A 195 -6.36 -23.59 39.30
CA THR A 195 -7.24 -24.50 38.55
C THR A 195 -8.46 -24.92 39.34
N ASP A 196 -8.32 -25.08 40.66
CA ASP A 196 -9.44 -25.38 41.57
C ASP A 196 -10.43 -24.22 41.62
N HIS A 197 -9.92 -22.99 41.65
CA HIS A 197 -10.74 -21.78 41.56
C HIS A 197 -11.52 -21.72 40.24
N LEU A 198 -10.87 -21.96 39.10
CA LEU A 198 -11.54 -22.00 37.80
C LEU A 198 -12.58 -23.12 37.71
N SER A 199 -12.29 -24.29 38.29
CA SER A 199 -13.24 -25.42 38.34
C SER A 199 -14.48 -25.06 39.15
N THR A 200 -14.30 -24.33 40.26
CA THR A 200 -15.42 -23.85 41.09
C THR A 200 -16.29 -22.86 40.33
N ILE A 201 -15.67 -21.91 39.61
CA ILE A 201 -16.40 -20.95 38.77
C ILE A 201 -17.24 -21.69 37.72
N LEU A 202 -16.63 -22.64 37.01
CA LEU A 202 -17.31 -23.37 35.95
C LEU A 202 -18.50 -24.18 36.48
N ASN A 203 -18.34 -24.85 37.63
CA ASN A 203 -19.41 -25.61 38.26
C ASN A 203 -20.55 -24.74 38.79
N SER A 204 -20.28 -23.47 39.13
CA SER A 204 -21.31 -22.50 39.55
C SER A 204 -22.08 -21.87 38.39
N SER A 205 -21.60 -22.04 37.16
CA SER A 205 -22.16 -21.44 35.95
C SER A 205 -23.10 -22.38 35.18
N ASN A 206 -23.11 -23.67 35.54
CA ASN A 206 -24.04 -24.71 35.06
C ASN A 206 -25.22 -24.85 36.02
#